data_AF-A0A5C4M983-F1
#
_entry.id   AF-A0A5C4M983-F1
#
_cell.length_a   1.000
_cell.length_b   1.000
_cell.length_c   1.000
_cell.angle_alpha   90.00
_cell.angle_beta   90.00
_cell.angle_gamma   90.00
#
_symmetry.space_group_name_H-M   'P 1'
#
loop_
_entity.id
_entity.type
_entity.pdbx_description
1 polymer ?
#
loop_
_entity_poly.entity_id
_entity_poly.type
_entity_poly.pdbx_seq_one_letter_code
_entity_poly.pdbx_strand_id
1 'polypeptide(L)'
;MRVLKNYRSQHRSAVRRAVALLSGLFLAVTGTVAPASASAIPATTCKNVAVPVTAAGQAATITGTLCVPPGAKTVQILVHGWTYARYYWDLPYQPDTYSYVRAANKRGYATLNIDRLGDGQSTHPLSAFDNFYADVSTVHQVITALRDGRLGTPFTKVVEVGHSLGGIVTMTEAGLYKDVDAIIPTGIAHSLNYVNVVTKIIADDYPAALDPKFAAAGLDPAYLTSYPGTRGGFYFNGPSSTDAGAIAKDEQLKETGNLVELATLAGYNVLNVDRTLDIPVYTVVGQQDPFICGLLGPSCTDSQALADFERPFYGPHATVVAEVVPSTGHDLQLEKSAPESNARMLDFADKYVGAGDALRNTAPGAAAPSPTPANPAPSLAAKAVNATVLQAVVPAIALLQQASNVVPGLGGNQDPIPGMAEALSTIGNLTDSLVGTFPEGAIGGL
;
A
#
# COMPACT_ATOMS: atom_id res chain seq x y z
N MET A 1 -55.91 -46.88 92.69
CA MET A 1 -55.04 -46.17 93.67
C MET A 1 -53.72 -45.90 92.96
N ARG A 2 -53.14 -44.71 92.83
CA ARG A 2 -53.32 -43.39 93.43
C ARG A 2 -52.58 -42.40 92.50
N VAL A 3 -53.20 -41.22 92.26
CA VAL A 3 -52.57 -39.87 92.18
C VAL A 3 -51.66 -39.61 90.97
N LEU A 4 -52.12 -38.92 89.92
CA LEU A 4 -52.25 -37.46 89.74
C LEU A 4 -50.93 -36.64 89.77
N LYS A 5 -50.68 -35.99 88.63
CA LYS A 5 -50.25 -34.61 88.43
C LYS A 5 -48.78 -34.19 88.66
N ASN A 6 -48.26 -33.67 87.53
CA ASN A 6 -47.66 -32.35 87.36
C ASN A 6 -46.40 -32.00 88.15
N TYR A 7 -45.34 -31.62 87.44
CA TYR A 7 -44.99 -30.23 87.10
C TYR A 7 -43.59 -30.25 86.47
N ARG A 8 -43.45 -30.04 85.16
CA ARG A 8 -42.99 -28.75 84.64
C ARG A 8 -41.92 -28.07 85.51
N SER A 9 -40.66 -28.41 85.24
CA SER A 9 -39.56 -27.44 85.07
C SER A 9 -38.57 -28.11 84.12
N GLN A 10 -38.70 -27.98 82.79
CA GLN A 10 -38.50 -26.74 82.04
C GLN A 10 -37.27 -25.96 82.53
N HIS A 11 -36.30 -25.85 81.62
CA HIS A 11 -35.09 -25.03 81.70
C HIS A 11 -33.99 -25.54 82.63
N ARG A 12 -33.10 -26.39 82.12
CA ARG A 12 -31.62 -26.32 82.26
C ARG A 12 -30.94 -27.64 81.87
N SER A 13 -31.16 -28.12 80.65
CA SER A 13 -30.14 -28.97 80.01
C SER A 13 -30.17 -28.88 78.48
N ALA A 14 -30.80 -27.83 77.94
CA ALA A 14 -30.84 -27.48 76.53
C ALA A 14 -29.50 -26.99 75.96
N VAL A 15 -28.36 -27.22 76.64
CA VAL A 15 -27.03 -26.69 76.25
C VAL A 15 -26.00 -27.78 75.95
N ARG A 16 -26.31 -29.08 76.16
CA ARG A 16 -25.33 -30.17 75.91
C ARG A 16 -25.70 -31.16 74.81
N ARG A 17 -26.76 -30.90 74.04
CA ARG A 17 -27.15 -31.73 72.87
C ARG A 17 -27.20 -30.95 71.55
N ALA A 18 -26.39 -29.89 71.42
CA ALA A 18 -26.34 -29.04 70.24
C ALA A 18 -24.98 -29.06 69.51
N VAL A 19 -24.16 -30.11 69.67
CA VAL A 19 -22.80 -30.17 69.06
C VAL A 19 -22.54 -31.41 68.17
N ALA A 20 -23.50 -32.34 68.01
CA ALA A 20 -23.23 -33.59 67.28
C ALA A 20 -24.16 -33.90 66.09
N LEU A 21 -24.98 -32.94 65.61
CA LEU A 21 -25.90 -33.15 64.48
C LEU A 21 -25.99 -31.91 63.56
N LEU A 22 -24.85 -31.29 63.23
CA LEU A 22 -24.75 -30.21 62.23
C LEU A 22 -23.63 -30.47 61.20
N SER A 23 -23.22 -31.72 61.03
CA SER A 23 -22.15 -32.10 60.08
C SER A 23 -22.66 -32.73 58.79
N GLY A 24 -23.97 -32.69 58.53
CA GLY A 24 -24.60 -33.53 57.50
C GLY A 24 -25.47 -32.81 56.47
N LEU A 25 -25.35 -31.49 56.29
CA LEU A 25 -26.09 -30.79 55.23
C LEU A 25 -25.39 -29.50 54.75
N PHE A 26 -24.11 -29.60 54.41
CA PHE A 26 -23.51 -28.75 53.38
C PHE A 26 -23.23 -29.65 52.17
N LEU A 27 -24.28 -30.10 51.49
CA LEU A 27 -24.15 -30.45 50.08
C LEU A 27 -23.78 -29.14 49.40
N ALA A 28 -22.49 -28.98 49.12
CA ALA A 28 -21.99 -27.92 48.29
C ALA A 28 -22.74 -27.99 46.96
N VAL A 29 -23.64 -27.04 46.73
CA VAL A 29 -23.95 -26.59 45.38
C VAL A 29 -22.66 -25.93 44.89
N THR A 30 -21.69 -26.74 44.50
CA THR A 30 -20.69 -26.31 43.54
C THR A 30 -21.44 -26.20 42.23
N GLY A 31 -22.18 -25.09 42.07
CA GLY A 31 -22.56 -24.63 40.76
C GLY A 31 -21.25 -24.54 40.01
N THR A 32 -21.03 -25.46 39.07
CA THR A 32 -20.02 -25.29 38.05
C THR A 32 -20.44 -24.03 37.32
N VAL A 33 -19.92 -22.89 37.77
CA VAL A 33 -19.92 -21.68 36.95
C VAL A 33 -19.10 -22.12 35.76
N ALA A 34 -19.77 -22.46 34.66
CA ALA A 34 -19.10 -22.65 33.40
C ALA A 34 -18.18 -21.43 33.25
N PRO A 35 -16.87 -21.60 32.96
CA PRO A 35 -16.02 -20.45 32.72
C PRO A 35 -16.78 -19.61 31.70
N ALA A 36 -17.08 -18.35 32.05
CA ALA A 36 -17.69 -17.43 31.12
C ALA A 36 -16.86 -17.54 29.85
N SER A 37 -17.45 -18.05 28.76
CA SER A 37 -16.77 -18.15 27.48
C SER A 37 -16.15 -16.79 27.27
N ALA A 38 -14.82 -16.69 27.31
CA ALA A 38 -14.14 -15.43 27.07
C ALA A 38 -14.70 -14.96 25.74
N SER A 39 -15.43 -13.83 25.73
CA SER A 39 -15.98 -13.29 24.50
C SER A 39 -14.82 -13.19 23.53
N ALA A 40 -14.86 -14.02 22.47
CA ALA A 40 -13.81 -14.01 21.47
C ALA A 40 -13.69 -12.58 20.97
N ILE A 41 -12.48 -12.02 21.00
CA ILE A 41 -12.23 -10.69 20.45
C ILE A 41 -12.75 -10.72 19.01
N PRO A 42 -13.70 -9.86 18.61
CA PRO A 42 -14.20 -9.83 17.25
C PRO A 42 -13.02 -9.72 16.27
N ALA A 43 -12.98 -10.60 15.28
CA ALA A 43 -11.88 -10.70 14.34
C ALA A 43 -12.19 -9.97 13.04
N THR A 44 -11.18 -9.33 12.45
CA THR A 44 -11.24 -8.86 11.06
C THR A 44 -11.33 -10.06 10.13
N THR A 45 -12.24 -10.02 9.16
CA THR A 45 -12.33 -11.06 8.12
C THR A 45 -11.49 -10.66 6.92
N CYS A 46 -10.54 -11.49 6.52
CA CYS A 46 -9.72 -11.27 5.34
C CYS A 46 -9.98 -12.33 4.28
N LYS A 47 -10.06 -11.91 3.01
CA LYS A 47 -10.17 -12.81 1.85
C LYS A 47 -9.40 -12.26 0.66
N ASN A 48 -8.78 -13.15 -0.11
CA ASN A 48 -8.26 -12.78 -1.42
C ASN A 48 -9.41 -12.52 -2.39
N VAL A 49 -9.28 -11.48 -3.20
CA VAL A 49 -10.26 -11.08 -4.21
C VAL A 49 -9.58 -11.01 -5.58
N ALA A 50 -10.39 -11.17 -6.62
CA ALA A 50 -10.00 -11.00 -8.02
C ALA A 50 -11.09 -10.16 -8.69
N VAL A 51 -10.71 -8.99 -9.19
CA VAL A 51 -11.59 -8.02 -9.85
C VAL A 51 -11.34 -8.09 -11.35
N PRO A 52 -12.32 -8.54 -12.15
CA PRO A 52 -12.23 -8.42 -13.61
C PRO A 52 -12.19 -6.94 -14.01
N VAL A 53 -11.23 -6.58 -14.84
CA VAL A 53 -11.02 -5.21 -15.34
C VAL A 53 -10.72 -5.22 -16.84
N THR A 54 -10.76 -4.05 -17.46
CA THR A 54 -10.22 -3.81 -18.80
C THR A 54 -9.01 -2.89 -18.71
N ALA A 55 -7.88 -3.32 -19.24
CA ALA A 55 -6.62 -2.56 -19.28
C ALA A 55 -6.16 -2.42 -20.73
N ALA A 56 -5.99 -1.19 -21.22
CA ALA A 56 -5.62 -0.91 -22.62
C ALA A 56 -6.46 -1.70 -23.66
N GLY A 57 -7.77 -1.83 -23.41
CA GLY A 57 -8.70 -2.59 -24.25
C GLY A 57 -8.59 -4.12 -24.16
N GLN A 58 -7.77 -4.66 -23.27
CA GLN A 58 -7.62 -6.09 -22.99
C GLN A 58 -8.34 -6.47 -21.69
N ALA A 59 -8.92 -7.66 -21.64
CA ALA A 59 -9.44 -8.22 -20.40
C ALA A 59 -8.26 -8.58 -19.47
N ALA A 60 -8.34 -8.12 -18.23
CA ALA A 60 -7.35 -8.36 -17.19
C ALA A 60 -8.04 -8.61 -15.84
N THR A 61 -7.25 -8.96 -14.83
CA THR A 61 -7.73 -9.18 -13.47
C THR A 61 -6.76 -8.54 -12.48
N ILE A 62 -7.30 -7.68 -11.61
CA ILE A 62 -6.57 -7.16 -10.45
C ILE A 62 -6.89 -8.01 -9.25
N THR A 63 -5.85 -8.51 -8.59
CA THR A 63 -5.97 -9.30 -7.37
C THR A 63 -5.60 -8.49 -6.15
N GLY A 64 -6.13 -8.87 -4.99
CA GLY A 64 -5.82 -8.18 -3.74
C GLY A 64 -6.33 -8.94 -2.52
N THR A 65 -6.05 -8.39 -1.34
CA THR A 65 -6.52 -8.93 -0.07
C THR A 65 -7.48 -7.94 0.58
N LEU A 66 -8.76 -8.30 0.64
CA LEU A 66 -9.79 -7.49 1.30
C LEU A 66 -9.93 -7.93 2.75
N CYS A 67 -9.59 -7.04 3.69
CA CYS A 67 -9.76 -7.23 5.13
C CYS A 67 -10.84 -6.27 5.66
N VAL A 68 -11.83 -6.81 6.39
CA VAL A 68 -13.02 -6.06 6.81
C VAL A 68 -13.26 -6.27 8.30
N PRO A 69 -13.05 -5.24 9.13
CA PRO A 69 -13.52 -5.22 10.52
C PRO A 69 -15.06 -5.26 10.55
N PRO A 70 -15.69 -5.88 11.56
CA PRO A 70 -17.14 -5.91 11.65
C PRO A 70 -17.74 -4.49 11.67
N GLY A 71 -18.72 -4.25 10.80
CA GLY A 71 -19.39 -2.96 10.69
C GLY A 71 -18.67 -1.92 9.82
N ALA A 72 -17.49 -2.23 9.25
CA ALA A 72 -16.77 -1.28 8.40
C ALA A 72 -17.57 -0.86 7.16
N LYS A 73 -17.64 0.47 6.95
CA LYS A 73 -18.27 1.12 5.79
C LYS A 73 -17.31 2.03 5.01
N THR A 74 -16.15 2.29 5.58
CA THR A 74 -15.03 3.00 4.96
C THR A 74 -13.92 2.00 4.65
N VAL A 75 -13.46 1.98 3.40
CA VAL A 75 -12.35 1.15 2.94
C VAL A 75 -11.18 2.03 2.53
N GLN A 76 -9.96 1.56 2.81
CA GLN A 76 -8.75 2.10 2.23
C GLN A 76 -8.23 1.16 1.15
N ILE A 77 -8.21 1.61 -0.10
CA ILE A 77 -7.54 0.88 -1.17
C ILE A 77 -6.05 1.28 -1.15
N LEU A 78 -5.17 0.27 -1.15
CA LEU A 78 -3.73 0.44 -0.92
C LEU A 78 -2.98 0.04 -2.19
N VAL A 79 -2.33 1.01 -2.83
CA VAL A 79 -1.68 0.91 -4.15
C VAL A 79 -0.16 1.00 -3.96
N HIS A 80 0.58 -0.03 -4.36
CA HIS A 80 2.02 -0.10 -4.15
C HIS A 80 2.84 0.60 -5.25
N GLY A 81 4.12 0.84 -4.95
CA GLY A 81 5.08 1.43 -5.89
C GLY A 81 5.69 0.43 -6.86
N TRP A 82 6.65 0.94 -7.65
CA TRP A 82 7.46 0.21 -8.61
C TRP A 82 8.24 -0.94 -7.96
N THR A 83 8.20 -2.17 -8.50
CA THR A 83 8.87 -3.37 -7.95
C THR A 83 8.37 -3.86 -6.59
N TYR A 84 7.18 -3.42 -6.18
CA TYR A 84 6.48 -3.95 -5.01
C TYR A 84 5.22 -4.70 -5.45
N ALA A 85 4.57 -5.34 -4.48
CA ALA A 85 3.22 -5.88 -4.61
C ALA A 85 2.41 -5.47 -3.37
N ARG A 86 1.22 -6.06 -3.19
CA ARG A 86 0.40 -5.86 -1.99
C ARG A 86 1.14 -6.08 -0.66
N TYR A 87 2.27 -6.83 -0.67
CA TYR A 87 3.08 -7.08 0.53
C TYR A 87 3.69 -5.82 1.13
N TYR A 88 3.90 -4.75 0.34
CA TYR A 88 4.42 -3.48 0.87
C TYR A 88 3.54 -2.92 1.99
N TRP A 89 2.22 -3.10 1.87
CA TRP A 89 1.24 -2.64 2.84
C TRP A 89 0.98 -3.64 3.98
N ASP A 90 1.48 -4.87 3.86
CA ASP A 90 1.27 -5.97 4.81
C ASP A 90 2.48 -6.91 4.84
N LEU A 91 3.65 -6.37 5.22
CA LEU A 91 4.91 -7.12 5.14
C LEU A 91 4.84 -8.35 6.07
N PRO A 92 5.07 -9.58 5.57
CA PRO A 92 5.06 -10.79 6.38
C PRO A 92 6.39 -10.98 7.14
N TYR A 93 6.84 -9.92 7.81
CA TYR A 93 7.98 -9.85 8.73
C TYR A 93 7.65 -8.79 9.78
N GLN A 94 7.70 -9.16 11.07
CA GLN A 94 7.27 -8.31 12.19
C GLN A 94 6.00 -7.48 11.89
N PRO A 95 4.88 -8.14 11.54
CA PRO A 95 3.70 -7.47 11.01
C PRO A 95 3.02 -6.51 12.01
N ASP A 96 3.33 -6.58 13.30
CA ASP A 96 2.85 -5.57 14.25
C ASP A 96 3.56 -4.21 14.09
N THR A 97 4.72 -4.19 13.42
CA THR A 97 5.47 -2.99 13.03
C THR A 97 5.16 -2.58 11.59
N TYR A 98 5.26 -3.54 10.65
CA TYR A 98 5.33 -3.27 9.21
C TYR A 98 4.04 -3.59 8.42
N SER A 99 2.90 -3.78 9.10
CA SER A 99 1.61 -3.97 8.43
C SER A 99 0.71 -2.74 8.62
N TYR A 100 0.62 -1.92 7.58
CA TYR A 100 -0.38 -0.85 7.50
C TYR A 100 -1.79 -1.44 7.58
N VAL A 101 -2.02 -2.57 6.91
CA VAL A 101 -3.29 -3.31 6.95
C VAL A 101 -3.73 -3.58 8.39
N ARG A 102 -2.85 -4.10 9.25
CA ARG A 102 -3.19 -4.34 10.66
C ARG A 102 -3.45 -3.05 11.42
N ALA A 103 -2.69 -2.00 11.17
CA ALA A 103 -2.89 -0.70 11.83
C ALA A 103 -4.26 -0.09 11.47
N ALA A 104 -4.62 -0.07 10.19
CA ALA A 104 -5.88 0.44 9.68
C ALA A 104 -7.09 -0.37 10.18
N ASN A 105 -7.00 -1.71 10.14
CA ASN A 105 -8.04 -2.59 10.66
C ASN A 105 -8.29 -2.38 12.16
N LYS A 106 -7.23 -2.18 12.98
CA LYS A 106 -7.39 -1.84 14.41
C LYS A 106 -8.11 -0.50 14.60
N ARG A 107 -8.06 0.42 13.64
CA ARG A 107 -8.80 1.70 13.66
C ARG A 107 -10.23 1.59 13.08
N GLY A 108 -10.64 0.40 12.65
CA GLY A 108 -11.98 0.13 12.12
C GLY A 108 -12.13 0.34 10.62
N TYR A 109 -11.04 0.64 9.91
CA TYR A 109 -11.06 0.74 8.45
C TYR A 109 -10.98 -0.65 7.82
N ALA A 110 -11.80 -0.91 6.81
CA ALA A 110 -11.51 -1.99 5.88
C ALA A 110 -10.31 -1.62 5.03
N THR A 111 -9.56 -2.60 4.54
CA THR A 111 -8.43 -2.39 3.63
C THR A 111 -8.50 -3.33 2.43
N LEU A 112 -8.13 -2.84 1.26
CA LEU A 112 -7.84 -3.65 0.09
C LEU A 112 -6.44 -3.29 -0.45
N ASN A 113 -5.42 -4.05 -0.08
CA ASN A 113 -4.12 -3.97 -0.75
C ASN A 113 -4.14 -4.83 -2.02
N ILE A 114 -3.91 -4.20 -3.16
CA ILE A 114 -3.93 -4.83 -4.48
C ILE A 114 -2.51 -5.17 -4.96
N ASP A 115 -2.39 -6.17 -5.83
CA ASP A 115 -1.27 -6.23 -6.76
C ASP A 115 -1.70 -5.49 -8.03
N ARG A 116 -0.92 -4.54 -8.51
CA ARG A 116 -1.23 -3.77 -9.71
C ARG A 116 -1.16 -4.63 -10.97
N LEU A 117 -1.58 -4.09 -12.12
CA LEU A 117 -1.39 -4.76 -13.39
C LEU A 117 0.11 -5.04 -13.59
N GLY A 118 0.46 -6.19 -14.15
CA GLY A 118 1.87 -6.54 -14.33
C GLY A 118 2.57 -7.11 -13.10
N ASP A 119 1.94 -7.12 -11.92
CA ASP A 119 2.62 -7.48 -10.67
C ASP A 119 1.92 -8.58 -9.85
N GLY A 120 2.71 -9.27 -9.02
CA GLY A 120 2.22 -10.19 -7.99
C GLY A 120 1.35 -11.32 -8.57
N GLN A 121 0.08 -11.40 -8.14
CA GLN A 121 -0.88 -12.38 -8.66
C GLN A 121 -1.87 -11.78 -9.68
N SER A 122 -1.75 -10.51 -10.01
CA SER A 122 -2.61 -9.87 -11.02
C SER A 122 -2.23 -10.31 -12.42
N THR A 123 -3.03 -9.91 -13.41
CA THR A 123 -2.71 -10.20 -14.80
C THR A 123 -1.38 -9.55 -15.20
N HIS A 124 -0.49 -10.32 -15.82
CA HIS A 124 0.75 -9.81 -16.44
C HIS A 124 0.56 -9.79 -17.96
N PRO A 125 0.09 -8.68 -18.54
CA PRO A 125 -0.06 -8.58 -19.98
C PRO A 125 1.32 -8.45 -20.67
N LEU A 126 1.32 -8.31 -21.99
CA LEU A 126 2.53 -7.84 -22.69
C LEU A 126 2.75 -6.37 -22.30
N SER A 127 4.00 -5.95 -22.12
CA SER A 127 4.35 -4.63 -21.57
C SER A 127 3.75 -3.46 -22.35
N ALA A 128 3.54 -3.59 -23.67
CA ALA A 128 2.82 -2.59 -24.47
C ALA A 128 1.38 -2.28 -24.01
N PHE A 129 0.75 -3.17 -23.23
CA PHE A 129 -0.59 -3.00 -22.67
C PHE A 129 -0.58 -2.70 -21.17
N ASP A 130 0.60 -2.62 -20.57
CA ASP A 130 0.86 -2.35 -19.16
C ASP A 130 1.38 -0.92 -19.00
N ASN A 131 0.56 0.06 -19.38
CA ASN A 131 0.95 1.46 -19.36
C ASN A 131 0.34 2.19 -18.15
N PHE A 132 0.88 3.36 -17.83
CA PHE A 132 0.49 4.13 -16.65
C PHE A 132 -1.02 4.44 -16.58
N TYR A 133 -1.64 4.79 -17.71
CA TYR A 133 -3.08 5.07 -17.74
C TYR A 133 -3.94 3.81 -17.67
N ALA A 134 -3.43 2.68 -18.16
CA ALA A 134 -4.08 1.38 -17.93
C ALA A 134 -4.10 1.08 -16.42
N ASP A 135 -3.01 1.32 -15.72
CA ASP A 135 -2.93 1.19 -14.27
C ASP A 135 -3.96 2.05 -13.54
N VAL A 136 -3.97 3.36 -13.81
CA VAL A 136 -4.95 4.31 -13.28
C VAL A 136 -6.39 3.83 -13.54
N SER A 137 -6.69 3.41 -14.78
CA SER A 137 -8.01 2.91 -15.14
C SER A 137 -8.39 1.63 -14.40
N THR A 138 -7.44 0.72 -14.15
CA THR A 138 -7.73 -0.51 -13.41
C THR A 138 -8.00 -0.25 -11.93
N VAL A 139 -7.27 0.69 -11.31
CA VAL A 139 -7.52 1.11 -9.93
C VAL A 139 -8.92 1.72 -9.79
N HIS A 140 -9.32 2.60 -10.71
CA HIS A 140 -10.68 3.14 -10.78
C HIS A 140 -11.75 2.04 -10.86
N GLN A 141 -11.53 1.02 -11.69
CA GLN A 141 -12.46 -0.12 -11.80
C GLN A 141 -12.53 -0.94 -10.51
N VAL A 142 -11.43 -1.06 -9.76
CA VAL A 142 -11.43 -1.69 -8.43
C VAL A 142 -12.21 -0.84 -7.41
N ILE A 143 -12.02 0.48 -7.41
CA ILE A 143 -12.78 1.42 -6.56
C ILE A 143 -14.28 1.30 -6.86
N THR A 144 -14.65 1.31 -8.14
CA THR A 144 -16.03 1.07 -8.59
C THR A 144 -16.57 -0.27 -8.06
N ALA A 145 -15.78 -1.35 -8.13
CA ALA A 145 -16.19 -2.66 -7.61
C ALA A 145 -16.39 -2.68 -6.07
N LEU A 146 -15.60 -1.91 -5.32
CA LEU A 146 -15.77 -1.71 -3.88
C LEU A 146 -17.07 -0.95 -3.56
N ARG A 147 -17.37 0.11 -4.31
CA ARG A 147 -18.58 0.93 -4.12
C ARG A 147 -19.85 0.19 -4.51
N ASP A 148 -19.81 -0.59 -5.57
CA ASP A 148 -20.95 -1.37 -6.07
C ASP A 148 -21.24 -2.62 -5.23
N GLY A 149 -20.36 -2.99 -4.29
CA GLY A 149 -20.52 -4.21 -3.50
C GLY A 149 -20.25 -5.49 -4.31
N ARG A 150 -19.51 -5.40 -5.42
CA ARG A 150 -19.12 -6.60 -6.21
C ARG A 150 -18.19 -7.52 -5.41
N LEU A 151 -17.55 -7.00 -4.38
CA LEU A 151 -16.66 -7.72 -3.46
C LEU A 151 -17.32 -8.06 -2.10
N GLY A 152 -18.61 -7.79 -1.92
CA GLY A 152 -19.33 -8.04 -0.67
C GLY A 152 -20.29 -6.89 -0.32
N THR A 153 -20.26 -6.43 0.93
CA THR A 153 -21.04 -5.24 1.29
C THR A 153 -20.42 -3.99 0.63
N PRO A 154 -21.22 -3.11 -0.01
CA PRO A 154 -20.71 -1.90 -0.63
C PRO A 154 -20.12 -0.94 0.41
N PHE A 155 -19.01 -0.28 0.05
CA PHE A 155 -18.38 0.74 0.86
C PHE A 155 -18.89 2.13 0.48
N THR A 156 -19.37 2.87 1.48
CA THR A 156 -19.89 4.23 1.27
C THR A 156 -18.78 5.25 1.17
N LYS A 157 -17.63 4.97 1.80
CA LYS A 157 -16.46 5.84 1.81
C LYS A 157 -15.22 5.08 1.34
N VAL A 158 -14.41 5.71 0.48
CA VAL A 158 -13.16 5.16 -0.04
C VAL A 158 -12.05 6.17 0.19
N VAL A 159 -10.98 5.75 0.86
CA VAL A 159 -9.70 6.48 0.89
C VAL A 159 -8.75 5.74 -0.02
N GLU A 160 -8.10 6.44 -0.92
CA GLU A 160 -7.03 5.84 -1.72
C GLU A 160 -5.67 6.21 -1.14
N VAL A 161 -4.85 5.19 -0.89
CA VAL A 161 -3.53 5.33 -0.28
C VAL A 161 -2.52 4.71 -1.22
N GLY A 162 -1.59 5.53 -1.71
CA GLY A 162 -0.61 5.11 -2.71
C GLY A 162 0.81 5.30 -2.20
N HIS A 163 1.73 4.45 -2.65
CA HIS A 163 3.16 4.60 -2.37
C HIS A 163 3.98 4.78 -3.64
N SER A 164 4.87 5.77 -3.67
CA SER A 164 5.79 6.05 -4.77
C SER A 164 5.01 6.17 -6.09
N LEU A 165 5.32 5.36 -7.10
CA LEU A 165 4.55 5.26 -8.34
C LEU A 165 3.06 5.01 -8.12
N GLY A 166 2.69 4.17 -7.15
CA GLY A 166 1.30 3.96 -6.74
C GLY A 166 0.66 5.21 -6.17
N GLY A 167 1.44 6.10 -5.55
CA GLY A 167 0.99 7.43 -5.14
C GLY A 167 0.73 8.37 -6.32
N ILE A 168 1.50 8.28 -7.41
CA ILE A 168 1.20 9.01 -8.66
C ILE A 168 -0.08 8.48 -9.30
N VAL A 169 -0.26 7.15 -9.31
CA VAL A 169 -1.52 6.51 -9.74
C VAL A 169 -2.68 7.05 -8.91
N THR A 170 -2.55 7.11 -7.59
CA THR A 170 -3.57 7.65 -6.68
C THR A 170 -3.95 9.10 -6.93
N MET A 171 -2.97 9.99 -7.15
CA MET A 171 -3.27 11.38 -7.48
C MET A 171 -4.03 11.46 -8.82
N THR A 172 -3.51 10.76 -9.83
CA THR A 172 -4.08 10.79 -11.19
C THR A 172 -5.48 10.19 -11.25
N GLU A 173 -5.71 9.05 -10.58
CA GLU A 173 -7.02 8.40 -10.45
C GLU A 173 -8.03 9.38 -9.84
N ALA A 174 -7.71 9.92 -8.67
CA ALA A 174 -8.60 10.81 -7.95
C ALA A 174 -8.90 12.09 -8.74
N GLY A 175 -7.88 12.65 -9.42
CA GLY A 175 -8.03 13.83 -10.28
C GLY A 175 -8.94 13.58 -11.49
N LEU A 176 -8.84 12.40 -12.12
CA LEU A 176 -9.62 12.03 -13.31
C LEU A 176 -11.06 11.61 -12.96
N TYR A 177 -11.24 10.74 -11.97
CA TYR A 177 -12.51 10.05 -11.72
C TYR A 177 -13.31 10.64 -10.56
N LYS A 178 -12.65 11.26 -9.57
CA LYS A 178 -13.28 11.97 -8.45
C LYS A 178 -14.30 11.12 -7.67
N ASP A 179 -14.04 9.84 -7.56
CA ASP A 179 -14.91 8.85 -6.88
C ASP A 179 -14.33 8.35 -5.54
N VAL A 180 -13.29 9.01 -5.02
CA VAL A 180 -12.72 8.81 -3.68
C VAL A 180 -13.02 9.98 -2.75
N ASP A 181 -13.02 9.71 -1.44
CA ASP A 181 -13.37 10.70 -0.40
C ASP A 181 -12.15 11.41 0.19
N ALA A 182 -10.96 10.83 0.06
CA ALA A 182 -9.66 11.41 0.40
C ALA A 182 -8.54 10.61 -0.26
N ILE A 183 -7.37 11.24 -0.45
CA ILE A 183 -6.15 10.55 -0.89
C ILE A 183 -5.00 10.72 0.11
N ILE A 184 -4.16 9.69 0.20
CA ILE A 184 -2.94 9.69 1.01
C ILE A 184 -1.76 9.19 0.14
N PRO A 185 -1.18 10.05 -0.70
CA PRO A 185 0.06 9.74 -1.42
C PRO A 185 1.26 9.69 -0.45
N THR A 186 2.03 8.62 -0.51
CA THR A 186 3.20 8.38 0.36
C THR A 186 4.48 8.20 -0.46
N GLY A 187 5.61 8.74 0.01
CA GLY A 187 6.89 8.68 -0.72
C GLY A 187 6.80 9.36 -2.10
N ILE A 188 5.89 10.32 -2.25
CA ILE A 188 5.67 11.03 -3.51
C ILE A 188 5.19 12.46 -3.25
N ALA A 189 5.51 13.37 -4.17
CA ALA A 189 5.06 14.75 -4.23
C ALA A 189 4.96 15.16 -5.71
N HIS A 190 4.42 16.35 -6.02
CA HIS A 190 4.28 16.84 -7.39
C HIS A 190 5.60 17.25 -8.08
N SER A 191 6.75 17.12 -7.40
CA SER A 191 8.06 17.19 -8.03
C SER A 191 8.94 16.03 -7.60
N LEU A 192 9.71 15.53 -8.57
CA LEU A 192 10.62 14.40 -8.42
C LEU A 192 12.05 14.83 -8.68
N ASN A 193 12.97 14.23 -7.96
CA ASN A 193 14.38 14.22 -8.31
C ASN A 193 14.62 13.20 -9.43
N TYR A 194 14.39 13.63 -10.67
CA TYR A 194 14.55 12.80 -11.86
C TYR A 194 15.95 12.21 -12.01
N VAL A 195 16.99 12.88 -11.50
CA VAL A 195 18.35 12.33 -11.50
C VAL A 195 18.38 11.03 -10.69
N ASN A 196 17.83 11.05 -9.47
CA ASN A 196 17.82 9.89 -8.59
C ASN A 196 16.87 8.80 -9.08
N VAL A 197 15.75 9.14 -9.74
CA VAL A 197 14.91 8.15 -10.43
C VAL A 197 15.73 7.40 -11.48
N VAL A 198 16.49 8.11 -12.31
CA VAL A 198 17.33 7.46 -13.34
C VAL A 198 18.46 6.65 -12.70
N THR A 199 19.18 7.19 -11.72
CA THR A 199 20.41 6.57 -11.20
C THR A 199 20.17 5.49 -10.14
N LYS A 200 19.02 5.46 -9.46
CA LYS A 200 18.73 4.52 -8.37
C LYS A 200 17.53 3.61 -8.62
N ILE A 201 16.76 3.86 -9.70
CA ILE A 201 15.73 2.94 -10.17
C ILE A 201 16.20 2.36 -11.50
N ILE A 202 16.26 3.18 -12.55
CA ILE A 202 16.52 2.68 -13.91
C ILE A 202 17.92 2.02 -14.05
N ALA A 203 18.93 2.59 -13.41
CA ALA A 203 20.30 2.04 -13.45
C ALA A 203 20.48 0.82 -12.54
N ASP A 204 19.69 0.71 -11.47
CA ASP A 204 19.72 -0.40 -10.51
C ASP A 204 18.68 -1.50 -10.84
N ASP A 205 18.02 -1.39 -11.99
CA ASP A 205 17.08 -2.36 -12.53
C ASP A 205 17.64 -3.11 -13.75
N TYR A 206 17.13 -4.31 -13.96
CA TYR A 206 17.48 -5.18 -15.09
C TYR A 206 16.31 -6.03 -15.56
N PRO A 207 16.36 -6.58 -16.79
CA PRO A 207 15.26 -7.38 -17.32
C PRO A 207 14.88 -8.52 -16.37
N ALA A 208 13.60 -8.56 -15.98
CA ALA A 208 13.08 -9.51 -15.00
C ALA A 208 13.32 -10.97 -15.42
N ALA A 209 13.28 -11.26 -16.73
CA ALA A 209 13.59 -12.58 -17.27
C ALA A 209 15.00 -13.09 -16.94
N LEU A 210 15.93 -12.21 -16.55
CA LEU A 210 17.28 -12.57 -16.10
C LEU A 210 17.37 -12.80 -14.59
N ASP A 211 16.34 -12.41 -13.82
CA ASP A 211 16.27 -12.68 -12.39
C ASP A 211 15.78 -14.11 -12.14
N PRO A 212 16.44 -14.89 -11.27
CA PRO A 212 15.98 -16.25 -10.94
C PRO A 212 14.53 -16.33 -10.45
N LYS A 213 13.99 -15.28 -9.83
CA LYS A 213 12.59 -15.22 -9.39
C LYS A 213 11.61 -15.22 -10.56
N PHE A 214 11.92 -14.55 -11.66
CA PHE A 214 11.00 -14.36 -12.80
C PHE A 214 11.43 -15.07 -14.09
N ALA A 215 12.56 -15.78 -14.11
CA ALA A 215 13.07 -16.47 -15.30
C ALA A 215 12.07 -17.44 -15.96
N ALA A 216 11.12 -17.98 -15.19
CA ALA A 216 10.06 -18.88 -15.67
C ALA A 216 8.69 -18.20 -15.86
N ALA A 217 8.58 -16.88 -15.61
CA ALA A 217 7.31 -16.15 -15.66
C ALA A 217 6.85 -15.82 -17.10
N GLY A 218 7.74 -15.93 -18.10
CA GLY A 218 7.40 -15.66 -19.50
C GLY A 218 7.19 -14.18 -19.82
N LEU A 219 7.73 -13.30 -18.97
CA LEU A 219 7.67 -11.84 -19.14
C LEU A 219 8.54 -11.40 -20.33
N ASP A 220 8.07 -10.39 -21.05
CA ASP A 220 8.85 -9.82 -22.15
C ASP A 220 10.00 -8.93 -21.62
N PRO A 221 11.02 -8.61 -22.46
CA PRO A 221 12.23 -7.92 -22.01
C PRO A 221 12.03 -6.50 -21.44
N ALA A 222 10.84 -5.90 -21.57
CA ALA A 222 10.55 -4.59 -21.00
C ALA A 222 10.06 -4.66 -19.54
N TYR A 223 9.76 -5.85 -19.02
CA TYR A 223 9.59 -6.04 -17.58
C TYR A 223 10.95 -6.00 -16.90
N LEU A 224 11.07 -5.16 -15.88
CA LEU A 224 12.26 -4.96 -15.08
C LEU A 224 12.04 -5.37 -13.63
N THR A 225 13.12 -5.64 -12.93
CA THR A 225 13.16 -5.74 -11.47
C THR A 225 14.50 -5.22 -10.96
N SER A 226 14.61 -4.94 -9.67
CA SER A 226 15.84 -4.43 -9.06
C SER A 226 16.94 -5.49 -9.04
N TYR A 227 18.20 -5.11 -9.28
CA TYR A 227 19.35 -5.99 -9.08
C TYR A 227 19.37 -6.54 -7.64
N PRO A 228 19.82 -7.79 -7.44
CA PRO A 228 19.91 -8.36 -6.11
C PRO A 228 20.76 -7.51 -5.15
N GLY A 229 20.14 -7.05 -4.05
CA GLY A 229 20.81 -6.33 -2.97
C GLY A 229 20.93 -4.82 -3.15
N THR A 230 20.30 -4.23 -4.18
CA THR A 230 20.31 -2.78 -4.40
C THR A 230 19.15 -2.07 -3.68
N ARG A 231 18.11 -2.80 -3.23
CA ARG A 231 16.90 -2.20 -2.63
C ARG A 231 17.15 -1.40 -1.36
N GLY A 232 18.29 -1.62 -0.69
CA GLY A 232 18.73 -0.74 0.40
C GLY A 232 18.73 0.75 0.02
N GLY A 233 18.88 1.09 -1.27
CA GLY A 233 18.79 2.47 -1.77
C GLY A 233 17.46 3.19 -1.53
N PHE A 234 16.37 2.47 -1.28
CA PHE A 234 15.05 3.04 -0.95
C PHE A 234 14.89 3.41 0.54
N TYR A 235 15.82 3.00 1.38
CA TYR A 235 15.77 3.22 2.83
C TYR A 235 16.73 4.34 3.25
N PHE A 236 16.50 4.93 4.43
CA PHE A 236 17.43 5.92 5.00
C PHE A 236 18.80 5.29 5.31
N ASN A 237 18.85 3.97 5.53
CA ASN A 237 20.05 3.20 5.84
C ASN A 237 20.72 3.60 7.16
N GLY A 238 20.25 2.99 8.25
CA GLY A 238 20.92 3.02 9.55
C GLY A 238 20.26 2.06 10.54
N PRO A 239 21.00 1.37 11.43
CA PRO A 239 20.40 0.38 12.34
C PRO A 239 19.31 0.94 13.27
N SER A 240 19.29 2.25 13.51
CA SER A 240 18.25 2.93 14.28
C SER A 240 16.95 3.16 13.51
N SER A 241 17.02 3.28 12.18
CA SER A 241 15.90 3.63 11.31
C SER A 241 15.37 2.44 10.52
N THR A 242 16.26 1.55 10.12
CA THR A 242 15.95 0.43 9.22
C THR A 242 16.27 -0.90 9.88
N ASP A 243 15.41 -1.89 9.70
CA ASP A 243 15.67 -3.28 10.10
C ASP A 243 16.20 -4.05 8.87
N ALA A 244 17.41 -4.62 8.99
CA ALA A 244 18.00 -5.42 7.93
C ALA A 244 17.13 -6.64 7.54
N GLY A 245 16.35 -7.18 8.48
CA GLY A 245 15.39 -8.24 8.19
C GLY A 245 14.19 -7.77 7.36
N ALA A 246 13.80 -6.50 7.48
CA ALA A 246 12.78 -5.91 6.62
C ALA A 246 13.30 -5.75 5.18
N ILE A 247 14.51 -5.20 4.99
CA ILE A 247 15.16 -5.12 3.67
C ILE A 247 15.34 -6.51 3.05
N ALA A 248 15.81 -7.50 3.82
CA ALA A 248 15.97 -8.85 3.32
C ALA A 248 14.64 -9.48 2.91
N LYS A 249 13.55 -9.16 3.62
CA LYS A 249 12.21 -9.64 3.28
C LYS A 249 11.66 -8.95 2.04
N ASP A 250 11.87 -7.65 1.92
CA ASP A 250 11.55 -6.86 0.75
C ASP A 250 12.28 -7.37 -0.50
N GLU A 251 13.59 -7.58 -0.43
CA GLU A 251 14.39 -8.19 -1.52
C GLU A 251 13.87 -9.58 -1.92
N GLN A 252 13.45 -10.40 -0.95
CA GLN A 252 12.85 -11.70 -1.24
C GLN A 252 11.51 -11.57 -1.98
N LEU A 253 10.72 -10.55 -1.65
CA LEU A 253 9.37 -10.37 -2.13
C LEU A 253 9.27 -9.43 -3.34
N LYS A 254 10.34 -8.73 -3.71
CA LYS A 254 10.41 -7.77 -4.83
C LYS A 254 9.64 -8.25 -6.05
N GLU A 255 8.85 -7.39 -6.65
CA GLU A 255 8.10 -7.67 -7.88
C GLU A 255 8.75 -6.95 -9.06
N THR A 256 7.98 -6.75 -10.12
CA THR A 256 8.41 -6.12 -11.34
C THR A 256 7.97 -4.66 -11.42
N GLY A 257 8.47 -4.01 -12.45
CA GLY A 257 7.80 -2.89 -13.09
C GLY A 257 7.98 -3.09 -14.60
N ASN A 258 7.42 -2.21 -15.42
CA ASN A 258 7.67 -2.29 -16.86
C ASN A 258 8.02 -0.93 -17.48
N LEU A 259 8.80 -0.99 -18.55
CA LEU A 259 9.36 0.21 -19.17
C LEU A 259 8.33 1.07 -19.89
N VAL A 260 7.23 0.48 -20.37
CA VAL A 260 6.16 1.21 -21.05
C VAL A 260 5.40 2.06 -20.04
N GLU A 261 5.18 1.55 -18.83
CA GLU A 261 4.63 2.31 -17.72
C GLU A 261 5.50 3.54 -17.39
N LEU A 262 6.80 3.38 -17.17
CA LEU A 262 7.70 4.53 -16.90
C LEU A 262 7.68 5.55 -18.03
N ALA A 263 7.62 5.08 -19.27
CA ALA A 263 7.61 5.95 -20.44
C ALA A 263 6.30 6.74 -20.57
N THR A 264 5.16 6.09 -20.30
CA THR A 264 3.82 6.71 -20.39
C THR A 264 3.46 7.55 -19.16
N LEU A 265 4.16 7.33 -18.04
CA LEU A 265 4.17 8.21 -16.87
C LEU A 265 4.84 9.56 -17.18
N ALA A 266 5.79 9.60 -18.11
CA ALA A 266 6.51 10.83 -18.44
C ALA A 266 5.51 11.92 -18.88
N GLY A 267 5.47 13.01 -18.11
CA GLY A 267 4.51 14.09 -18.33
C GLY A 267 3.20 13.99 -17.55
N TYR A 268 3.05 13.10 -16.56
CA TYR A 268 1.84 13.07 -15.70
C TYR A 268 1.51 14.45 -15.11
N ASN A 269 2.55 15.20 -14.69
CA ASN A 269 2.41 16.57 -14.17
C ASN A 269 1.94 17.60 -15.22
N VAL A 270 2.06 17.30 -16.52
CA VAL A 270 1.64 18.20 -17.60
C VAL A 270 0.12 18.24 -17.72
N LEU A 271 -0.55 17.10 -17.53
CA LEU A 271 -2.01 17.05 -17.55
C LEU A 271 -2.63 17.77 -16.34
N ASN A 272 -1.92 17.77 -15.21
CA ASN A 272 -2.29 18.45 -13.96
C ASN A 272 -3.77 18.26 -13.58
N VAL A 273 -4.21 17.01 -13.63
CA VAL A 273 -5.60 16.60 -13.39
C VAL A 273 -6.04 16.95 -11.95
N ASP A 274 -5.08 17.07 -11.05
CA ASP A 274 -5.24 17.37 -9.63
C ASP A 274 -5.75 18.79 -9.35
N ARG A 275 -5.57 19.74 -10.28
CA ARG A 275 -6.00 21.15 -10.13
C ARG A 275 -7.49 21.34 -9.91
N THR A 276 -8.28 20.30 -10.12
CA THR A 276 -9.73 20.32 -9.93
C THR A 276 -10.20 19.34 -8.87
N LEU A 277 -9.26 18.78 -8.10
CA LEU A 277 -9.51 17.84 -7.02
C LEU A 277 -9.70 18.61 -5.71
N ASP A 278 -10.96 18.71 -5.27
CA ASP A 278 -11.38 19.50 -4.09
C ASP A 278 -11.70 18.61 -2.87
N ILE A 279 -10.86 17.60 -2.62
CA ILE A 279 -11.01 16.67 -1.48
C ILE A 279 -9.86 16.85 -0.47
N PRO A 280 -9.94 16.20 0.72
CA PRO A 280 -8.80 16.08 1.62
C PRO A 280 -7.66 15.27 1.00
N VAL A 281 -6.45 15.82 1.07
CA VAL A 281 -5.20 15.22 0.60
C VAL A 281 -4.19 15.20 1.74
N TYR A 282 -3.51 14.06 1.92
CA TYR A 282 -2.39 13.95 2.87
C TYR A 282 -1.11 13.41 2.24
N THR A 283 -0.18 14.30 1.93
CA THR A 283 1.11 13.93 1.33
C THR A 283 2.13 13.56 2.42
N VAL A 284 2.63 12.32 2.42
CA VAL A 284 3.54 11.82 3.47
C VAL A 284 4.88 11.41 2.87
N VAL A 285 5.97 12.07 3.25
CA VAL A 285 7.30 11.85 2.66
C VAL A 285 8.33 11.62 3.76
N GLY A 286 9.29 10.71 3.54
CA GLY A 286 10.42 10.54 4.45
C GLY A 286 11.38 11.71 4.37
N GLN A 287 11.88 12.18 5.51
CA GLN A 287 12.81 13.32 5.56
C GLN A 287 14.10 13.09 4.75
N GLN A 288 14.47 11.83 4.54
CA GLN A 288 15.64 11.43 3.76
C GLN A 288 15.27 10.67 2.48
N ASP A 289 14.06 10.88 1.98
CA ASP A 289 13.63 10.32 0.71
C ASP A 289 14.50 10.87 -0.45
N PRO A 290 15.30 10.02 -1.11
CA PRO A 290 16.21 10.48 -2.15
C PRO A 290 15.49 10.86 -3.45
N PHE A 291 14.26 10.42 -3.65
CA PHE A 291 13.51 10.66 -4.88
C PHE A 291 12.68 11.93 -4.82
N ILE A 292 12.31 12.36 -3.62
CA ILE A 292 11.44 13.53 -3.41
C ILE A 292 12.22 14.72 -2.86
N CYS A 293 13.13 14.50 -1.93
CA CYS A 293 13.76 15.59 -1.19
C CYS A 293 15.04 16.11 -1.88
N GLY A 294 15.24 17.44 -1.84
CA GLY A 294 16.51 18.06 -2.24
C GLY A 294 16.43 18.80 -3.58
N LEU A 295 17.56 18.83 -4.31
CA LEU A 295 17.68 19.64 -5.52
C LEU A 295 16.61 19.25 -6.56
N LEU A 296 15.85 20.23 -7.04
CA LEU A 296 14.68 20.08 -7.94
C LEU A 296 13.43 19.42 -7.32
N GLY A 297 13.50 18.97 -6.07
CA GLY A 297 12.36 18.49 -5.29
C GLY A 297 11.88 19.50 -4.23
N PRO A 298 10.79 19.22 -3.51
CA PRO A 298 10.40 20.01 -2.35
C PRO A 298 11.42 19.98 -1.22
N SER A 299 11.34 20.98 -0.34
CA SER A 299 12.02 20.93 0.95
C SER A 299 11.29 19.95 1.88
N CYS A 300 12.01 18.91 2.31
CA CYS A 300 11.53 17.96 3.31
C CYS A 300 12.07 18.26 4.72
N THR A 301 12.37 19.52 5.04
CA THR A 301 12.82 19.87 6.40
C THR A 301 11.66 20.17 7.34
N ASP A 302 10.49 20.49 6.79
CA ASP A 302 9.33 20.99 7.52
C ASP A 302 8.03 20.56 6.83
N SER A 303 7.07 20.05 7.60
CA SER A 303 5.79 19.56 7.07
C SER A 303 4.91 20.69 6.51
N GLN A 304 4.98 21.90 7.07
CA GLN A 304 4.20 23.03 6.56
C GLN A 304 4.75 23.50 5.21
N ALA A 305 6.07 23.56 5.05
CA ALA A 305 6.72 23.87 3.78
C ALA A 305 6.34 22.85 2.68
N LEU A 306 6.28 21.56 3.01
CA LEU A 306 5.79 20.53 2.07
C LEU A 306 4.32 20.74 1.71
N ALA A 307 3.46 21.05 2.69
CA ALA A 307 2.04 21.32 2.44
C ALA A 307 1.83 22.58 1.57
N ASP A 308 2.62 23.63 1.80
CA ASP A 308 2.59 24.87 1.02
C ASP A 308 3.10 24.64 -0.41
N PHE A 309 4.07 23.75 -0.59
CA PHE A 309 4.56 23.31 -1.89
C PHE A 309 3.47 22.55 -2.67
N GLU A 310 2.76 21.63 -2.02
CA GLU A 310 1.72 20.79 -2.64
C GLU A 310 0.43 21.56 -2.94
N ARG A 311 0.09 22.57 -2.12
CA ARG A 311 -1.18 23.32 -2.23
C ARG A 311 -1.57 23.78 -3.64
N PRO A 312 -0.66 24.35 -4.47
CA PRO A 312 -1.02 24.91 -5.78
C PRO A 312 -1.36 23.86 -6.84
N PHE A 313 -1.08 22.58 -6.57
CA PHE A 313 -1.37 21.49 -7.50
C PHE A 313 -2.81 20.99 -7.39
N TYR A 314 -3.46 21.23 -6.24
CA TYR A 314 -4.82 20.79 -5.98
C TYR A 314 -5.87 21.87 -6.21
N GLY A 315 -7.14 21.48 -6.17
CA GLY A 315 -8.27 22.40 -6.32
C GLY A 315 -8.33 23.49 -5.25
N PRO A 316 -8.98 24.64 -5.54
CA PRO A 316 -9.02 25.79 -4.63
C PRO A 316 -9.76 25.51 -3.31
N HIS A 317 -10.56 24.44 -3.24
CA HIS A 317 -11.29 24.02 -2.04
C HIS A 317 -10.70 22.76 -1.40
N ALA A 318 -9.60 22.22 -1.95
CA ALA A 318 -8.90 21.07 -1.38
C ALA A 318 -8.35 21.38 0.02
N THR A 319 -8.42 20.38 0.89
CA THR A 319 -7.68 20.42 2.16
C THR A 319 -6.37 19.68 1.98
N VAL A 320 -5.28 20.41 1.80
CA VAL A 320 -3.94 19.81 1.63
C VAL A 320 -3.18 19.85 2.94
N VAL A 321 -2.89 18.67 3.46
CA VAL A 321 -2.04 18.44 4.63
C VAL A 321 -0.80 17.70 4.14
N ALA A 322 0.35 17.91 4.78
CA ALA A 322 1.52 17.13 4.50
C ALA A 322 2.27 16.74 5.77
N GLU A 323 3.11 15.72 5.66
CA GLU A 323 3.98 15.25 6.70
C GLU A 323 5.36 14.88 6.16
N VAL A 324 6.38 15.39 6.83
CA VAL A 324 7.75 14.90 6.73
C VAL A 324 8.01 13.95 7.90
N VAL A 325 8.29 12.68 7.61
CA VAL A 325 8.58 11.65 8.60
C VAL A 325 10.09 11.65 8.92
N PRO A 326 10.52 11.96 10.16
CA PRO A 326 11.94 12.02 10.50
C PRO A 326 12.66 10.68 10.35
N SER A 327 13.97 10.71 10.06
CA SER A 327 14.85 9.53 10.04
C SER A 327 14.31 8.35 9.20
N THR A 328 13.70 8.67 8.05
CA THR A 328 12.92 7.76 7.19
C THR A 328 13.26 8.01 5.73
N GLY A 329 13.49 6.94 4.97
CA GLY A 329 13.75 6.98 3.53
C GLY A 329 12.46 7.02 2.70
N HIS A 330 12.54 6.43 1.51
CA HIS A 330 11.42 6.33 0.59
C HIS A 330 10.38 5.30 1.08
N ASP A 331 10.83 4.13 1.54
CA ASP A 331 9.95 3.01 1.92
C ASP A 331 9.35 3.18 3.32
N LEU A 332 8.50 4.20 3.51
CA LEU A 332 7.95 4.58 4.81
C LEU A 332 7.31 3.41 5.57
N GLN A 333 6.65 2.48 4.88
CA GLN A 333 5.96 1.35 5.50
C GLN A 333 6.89 0.21 5.93
N LEU A 334 8.15 0.24 5.47
CA LEU A 334 9.17 -0.78 5.74
C LEU A 334 10.30 -0.23 6.64
N GLU A 335 10.20 1.03 7.06
CA GLU A 335 11.08 1.68 8.02
C GLU A 335 10.54 1.55 9.46
N LYS A 336 11.42 1.65 10.47
CA LYS A 336 11.01 1.52 11.90
C LYS A 336 10.06 2.62 12.37
N SER A 337 9.97 3.72 11.61
CA SER A 337 9.02 4.81 11.82
C SER A 337 7.59 4.47 11.37
N ALA A 338 7.38 3.36 10.64
CA ALA A 338 6.07 2.97 10.11
C ALA A 338 4.93 3.03 11.16
N PRO A 339 5.07 2.55 12.41
CA PRO A 339 3.98 2.66 13.38
C PRO A 339 3.55 4.11 13.67
N GLU A 340 4.48 5.07 13.67
CA GLU A 340 4.21 6.47 13.94
C GLU A 340 3.55 7.15 12.74
N SER A 341 4.11 6.97 11.53
CA SER A 341 3.51 7.52 10.31
C SER A 341 2.13 6.92 10.04
N ASN A 342 1.94 5.62 10.32
CA ASN A 342 0.65 4.95 10.20
C ASN A 342 -0.40 5.53 11.13
N ALA A 343 -0.02 5.84 12.38
CA ALA A 343 -0.91 6.49 13.32
C ALA A 343 -1.39 7.85 12.79
N ARG A 344 -0.47 8.66 12.22
CA ARG A 344 -0.78 10.00 11.68
C ARG A 344 -1.62 9.94 10.41
N MET A 345 -1.34 9.01 9.49
CA MET A 345 -2.20 8.73 8.33
C MET A 345 -3.62 8.35 8.74
N LEU A 346 -3.75 7.52 9.79
CA LEU A 346 -5.06 7.11 10.31
C LEU A 346 -5.77 8.21 11.10
N ASP A 347 -5.03 9.13 11.73
CA ASP A 347 -5.59 10.32 12.37
C ASP A 347 -6.14 11.31 11.32
N PHE A 348 -5.45 11.46 10.19
CA PHE A 348 -5.97 12.19 9.03
C PHE A 348 -7.26 11.54 8.52
N ALA A 349 -7.26 10.22 8.28
CA ALA A 349 -8.46 9.51 7.83
C ALA A 349 -9.63 9.66 8.82
N ASP A 350 -9.37 9.56 10.14
CA ASP A 350 -10.38 9.75 11.18
C ASP A 350 -10.97 11.16 11.17
N LYS A 351 -10.14 12.18 10.94
CA LYS A 351 -10.57 13.58 10.94
C LYS A 351 -11.43 13.95 9.73
N TYR A 352 -11.07 13.45 8.55
CA TYR A 352 -11.65 13.93 7.29
C TYR A 352 -12.66 12.98 6.64
N VAL A 353 -12.62 11.69 6.99
CA VAL A 353 -13.50 10.67 6.39
C VAL A 353 -14.26 9.88 7.46
N GLY A 354 -13.52 9.33 8.44
CA GLY A 354 -14.04 8.55 9.55
C GLY A 354 -14.29 7.07 9.21
N ALA A 355 -14.02 6.19 10.18
CA ALA A 355 -14.29 4.75 10.08
C ALA A 355 -15.77 4.36 10.31
N GLY A 356 -16.61 5.32 10.72
CA GLY A 356 -18.00 5.07 11.15
C GLY A 356 -18.09 4.24 12.42
N ASP A 357 -19.14 3.43 12.54
CA ASP A 357 -19.43 2.58 13.71
C ASP A 357 -18.70 1.22 13.69
N ALA A 358 -17.66 1.10 12.87
CA ALA A 358 -16.89 -0.14 12.75
C ALA A 358 -16.22 -0.51 14.08
N LEU A 359 -16.18 -1.82 14.38
CA LEU A 359 -15.44 -2.29 15.55
C LEU A 359 -13.95 -2.00 15.39
N ARG A 360 -13.38 -1.39 16.43
CA ARG A 360 -11.96 -1.09 16.57
C ARG A 360 -11.25 -2.17 17.40
N ASN A 361 -9.92 -2.22 17.30
CA ASN A 361 -9.05 -3.15 18.01
C ASN A 361 -9.44 -4.62 17.80
N THR A 362 -9.90 -4.97 16.60
CA THR A 362 -10.20 -6.33 16.20
C THR A 362 -8.94 -7.19 16.15
N ALA A 363 -9.09 -8.49 16.38
CA ALA A 363 -8.00 -9.43 16.16
C ALA A 363 -7.62 -9.45 14.66
N PRO A 364 -6.32 -9.52 14.31
CA PRO A 364 -5.89 -9.58 12.92
C PRO A 364 -6.53 -10.78 12.18
N GLY A 365 -7.02 -10.52 10.97
CA GLY A 365 -7.45 -11.57 10.05
C GLY A 365 -6.28 -12.11 9.26
N ALA A 366 -6.50 -13.26 8.61
CA ALA A 366 -5.60 -13.80 7.60
C ALA A 366 -6.43 -14.32 6.42
N ALA A 367 -6.02 -14.01 5.20
CA ALA A 367 -6.61 -14.61 4.02
C ALA A 367 -5.97 -15.98 3.76
N ALA A 368 -6.79 -16.97 3.43
CA ALA A 368 -6.28 -18.24 2.92
C ALA A 368 -5.57 -18.03 1.58
N PRO A 369 -4.49 -18.78 1.27
CA PRO A 369 -3.88 -18.73 -0.05
C PRO A 369 -4.91 -18.98 -1.15
N SER A 370 -4.85 -18.19 -2.22
CA SER A 370 -5.67 -18.38 -3.42
C SER A 370 -4.78 -18.69 -4.62
N PRO A 371 -5.26 -19.51 -5.56
CA PRO A 371 -4.55 -19.73 -6.80
C PRO A 371 -4.44 -18.41 -7.58
N THR A 372 -3.28 -18.19 -8.19
CA THR A 372 -3.08 -17.10 -9.13
C THR A 372 -4.05 -17.27 -10.31
N PRO A 373 -4.83 -16.23 -10.67
CA PRO A 373 -5.62 -16.23 -11.90
C PRO A 373 -4.74 -16.55 -13.11
N ALA A 374 -5.29 -17.30 -14.07
CA ALA A 374 -4.56 -17.59 -15.30
C ALA A 374 -4.41 -16.30 -16.13
N ASN A 375 -3.18 -15.99 -16.55
CA ASN A 375 -2.96 -14.95 -17.54
C ASN A 375 -3.55 -15.39 -18.88
N PRO A 376 -4.46 -14.60 -19.49
CA PRO A 376 -4.96 -14.90 -20.82
C PRO A 376 -3.80 -14.85 -21.83
N ALA A 377 -3.73 -15.83 -22.72
CA ALA A 377 -2.71 -15.85 -23.76
C ALA A 377 -2.89 -14.64 -24.69
N PRO A 378 -1.83 -13.86 -24.98
CA PRO A 378 -1.96 -12.69 -25.84
C PRO A 378 -2.29 -13.10 -27.27
N SER A 379 -3.18 -12.34 -27.91
CA SER A 379 -3.54 -12.54 -29.32
C SER A 379 -2.34 -12.31 -30.24
N LEU A 380 -2.40 -12.84 -31.48
CA LEU A 380 -1.34 -12.59 -32.48
C LEU A 380 -1.19 -11.08 -32.79
N ALA A 381 -2.31 -10.35 -32.82
CA ALA A 381 -2.29 -8.90 -33.00
C ALA A 381 -1.58 -8.20 -31.82
N ALA A 382 -1.89 -8.60 -30.58
CA ALA A 382 -1.23 -8.06 -29.39
C ALA A 382 0.28 -8.34 -29.38
N LYS A 383 0.70 -9.54 -29.81
CA LYS A 383 2.12 -9.88 -29.97
C LYS A 383 2.82 -9.03 -31.02
N ALA A 384 2.16 -8.76 -32.16
CA ALA A 384 2.71 -7.92 -33.21
C ALA A 384 2.89 -6.46 -32.74
N VAL A 385 1.87 -5.90 -32.08
CA VAL A 385 1.95 -4.56 -31.47
C VAL A 385 3.09 -4.49 -30.46
N ASN A 386 3.19 -5.47 -29.55
CA ASN A 386 4.25 -5.50 -28.54
C ASN A 386 5.64 -5.55 -29.18
N ALA A 387 5.83 -6.36 -30.22
CA ALA A 387 7.11 -6.44 -30.92
C ALA A 387 7.54 -5.07 -31.51
N THR A 388 6.59 -4.30 -32.04
CA THR A 388 6.86 -2.93 -32.53
C THR A 388 7.22 -1.97 -31.40
N VAL A 389 6.49 -2.00 -30.29
CA VAL A 389 6.80 -1.16 -29.11
C VAL A 389 8.17 -1.49 -28.55
N LEU A 390 8.50 -2.78 -28.39
CA LEU A 390 9.80 -3.22 -27.89
C LEU A 390 10.96 -2.78 -28.79
N GLN A 391 10.76 -2.73 -30.12
CA GLN A 391 11.79 -2.22 -31.05
C GLN A 391 12.08 -0.73 -30.84
N ALA A 392 11.12 0.06 -30.41
CA ALA A 392 11.29 1.49 -30.15
C ALA A 392 11.87 1.76 -28.74
N VAL A 393 11.35 1.05 -27.73
CA VAL A 393 11.59 1.36 -26.32
C VAL A 393 12.92 0.79 -25.82
N VAL A 394 13.26 -0.46 -26.19
CA VAL A 394 14.46 -1.15 -25.66
C VAL A 394 15.78 -0.43 -25.99
N PRO A 395 16.04 0.06 -27.22
CA PRO A 395 17.31 0.72 -27.55
C PRO A 395 17.51 2.05 -26.80
N ALA A 396 16.45 2.83 -26.61
CA ALA A 396 16.54 4.11 -25.90
C ALA A 396 16.88 3.93 -24.41
N ILE A 397 16.50 2.79 -23.83
CA ILE A 397 16.77 2.46 -22.43
C ILE A 397 18.19 1.92 -22.25
N ALA A 398 18.67 1.09 -23.17
CA ALA A 398 20.08 0.68 -23.17
C ALA A 398 21.00 1.91 -23.18
N LEU A 399 20.59 2.97 -23.88
CA LEU A 399 21.30 4.25 -23.92
C LEU A 399 21.17 5.03 -22.59
N LEU A 400 20.00 5.07 -21.97
CA LEU A 400 19.79 5.67 -20.64
C LEU A 400 20.61 4.96 -19.54
N GLN A 401 20.61 3.63 -19.53
CA GLN A 401 21.41 2.82 -18.60
C GLN A 401 22.92 3.03 -18.84
N GLN A 402 23.37 3.07 -20.09
CA GLN A 402 24.76 3.38 -20.40
C GLN A 402 25.15 4.80 -19.98
N ALA A 403 24.29 5.80 -20.19
CA ALA A 403 24.55 7.18 -19.79
C ALA A 403 24.67 7.35 -18.26
N SER A 404 23.86 6.60 -17.49
CA SER A 404 23.93 6.61 -16.03
C SER A 404 25.26 6.09 -15.46
N ASN A 405 25.95 5.21 -16.20
CA ASN A 405 27.23 4.61 -15.79
C ASN A 405 28.46 5.52 -16.02
N VAL A 406 28.30 6.71 -16.61
CA VAL A 406 29.43 7.54 -17.10
C VAL A 406 29.81 8.68 -16.14
N VAL A 407 29.03 8.98 -15.10
CA VAL A 407 29.32 10.11 -14.19
C VAL A 407 29.51 9.64 -12.74
N PRO A 408 30.75 9.54 -12.23
CA PRO A 408 31.01 9.26 -10.83
C PRO A 408 30.36 10.34 -9.94
N GLY A 409 29.50 9.95 -8.99
CA GLY A 409 28.88 10.87 -8.02
C GLY A 409 27.51 11.45 -8.43
N LEU A 410 26.92 11.01 -9.54
CA LEU A 410 25.52 11.28 -9.85
C LEU A 410 24.62 10.56 -8.81
N GLY A 411 23.85 11.33 -8.02
CA GLY A 411 22.92 10.81 -6.99
C GLY A 411 23.37 10.87 -5.52
N GLY A 412 24.44 11.63 -5.23
CA GLY A 412 24.79 12.05 -3.87
C GLY A 412 24.09 13.36 -3.44
N ASN A 413 23.87 13.53 -2.13
CA ASN A 413 23.23 14.73 -1.54
C ASN A 413 24.19 15.94 -1.40
N GLN A 414 25.27 16.01 -2.18
CA GLN A 414 26.24 17.10 -2.19
C GLN A 414 26.34 17.64 -3.62
N ASP A 415 26.34 18.97 -3.74
CA ASP A 415 26.28 19.86 -4.94
C ASP A 415 26.94 19.37 -6.26
N PRO A 416 26.58 19.97 -7.42
CA PRO A 416 26.60 19.33 -8.72
C PRO A 416 28.01 19.24 -9.30
N ILE A 417 28.30 18.06 -9.82
CA ILE A 417 29.48 17.79 -10.63
C ILE A 417 29.31 18.52 -11.98
N PRO A 418 30.35 19.19 -12.50
CA PRO A 418 30.33 19.77 -13.84
C PRO A 418 29.93 18.73 -14.89
N GLY A 419 28.89 19.01 -15.68
CA GLY A 419 28.31 18.08 -16.66
C GLY A 419 26.89 17.59 -16.34
N MET A 420 26.38 17.86 -15.13
CA MET A 420 25.01 17.48 -14.74
C MET A 420 23.92 18.07 -15.64
N ALA A 421 24.08 19.31 -16.12
CA ALA A 421 23.13 19.94 -17.03
C ALA A 421 23.10 19.27 -18.43
N GLU A 422 24.25 18.78 -18.90
CA GLU A 422 24.37 18.08 -20.18
C GLU A 422 23.86 16.63 -20.06
N ALA A 423 24.10 15.97 -18.92
CA ALA A 423 23.51 14.68 -18.59
C ALA A 423 21.98 14.76 -18.45
N LEU A 424 21.46 15.76 -17.71
CA LEU A 424 20.02 16.03 -17.59
C LEU A 424 19.38 16.38 -18.93
N SER A 425 20.07 17.15 -19.78
CA SER A 425 19.59 17.44 -21.14
C SER A 425 19.59 16.18 -22.02
N THR A 426 20.60 15.32 -21.90
CA THR A 426 20.66 14.06 -22.64
C THR A 426 19.56 13.10 -22.20
N ILE A 427 19.34 12.96 -20.89
CA ILE A 427 18.26 12.18 -20.29
C ILE A 427 16.91 12.77 -20.72
N GLY A 428 16.71 14.09 -20.62
CA GLY A 428 15.48 14.76 -21.03
C GLY A 428 15.17 14.55 -22.52
N ASN A 429 16.17 14.70 -23.39
CA ASN A 429 16.01 14.45 -24.83
C ASN A 429 15.74 12.98 -25.15
N LEU A 430 16.29 12.05 -24.36
CA LEU A 430 16.03 10.62 -24.50
C LEU A 430 14.62 10.26 -24.03
N THR A 431 14.16 10.83 -22.92
CA THR A 431 12.79 10.70 -22.43
C THR A 431 11.80 11.29 -23.44
N ASP A 432 12.06 12.48 -23.98
CA ASP A 432 11.25 13.11 -25.03
C ASP A 432 11.24 12.28 -26.32
N SER A 433 12.38 11.68 -26.69
CA SER A 433 12.45 10.74 -27.81
C SER A 433 11.65 9.46 -27.53
N LEU A 434 11.63 8.98 -26.28
CA LEU A 434 10.88 7.79 -25.88
C LEU A 434 9.38 8.08 -25.93
N VAL A 435 8.94 9.20 -25.33
CA VAL A 435 7.56 9.68 -25.34
C VAL A 435 7.09 9.95 -26.78
N GLY A 436 7.93 10.58 -27.61
CA GLY A 436 7.65 10.85 -29.01
C GLY A 436 7.60 9.62 -29.93
N THR A 437 7.99 8.43 -29.44
CA THR A 437 7.87 7.17 -30.19
C THR A 437 6.54 6.45 -29.97
N PHE A 438 5.73 6.86 -28.99
CA PHE A 438 4.41 6.30 -28.80
C PHE A 438 3.41 6.91 -29.79
N PRO A 439 2.55 6.10 -30.45
CA PRO A 439 1.48 6.63 -31.28
C PRO A 439 0.54 7.51 -30.44
N GLU A 440 0.00 8.60 -31.03
CA GLU A 440 -0.94 9.52 -30.33
C GLU A 440 -2.12 8.80 -29.66
N GLY A 441 -2.53 7.62 -30.16
CA GLY A 441 -3.59 6.79 -29.56
C GLY A 441 -3.18 5.94 -28.34
N ALA A 442 -1.89 5.79 -28.04
CA ALA A 442 -1.40 5.16 -26.79
C ALA A 442 -1.35 6.14 -25.61
N ILE A 443 -1.29 7.45 -25.92
CA ILE A 443 -1.30 8.56 -24.95
C ILE A 443 -2.73 9.15 -24.82
N GLY A 444 -3.52 9.11 -25.89
CA GLY A 444 -4.84 9.75 -25.98
C GLY A 444 -6.04 8.90 -25.56
N GLY A 445 -5.84 7.81 -24.82
CA GLY A 445 -6.93 7.02 -24.25
C GLY A 445 -7.50 7.63 -22.97
N LEU A 446 -7.89 8.91 -23.03
CA LEU A 446 -8.72 9.57 -22.01
C LEU A 446 -10.19 9.23 -22.23
#